data_AF-A0A967CM74-F1
#
_entry.id   AF-A0A967CM74-F1
#
_cell.length_a   1.000
_cell.length_b   1.000
_cell.length_c   1.000
_cell.angle_alpha   90.00
_cell.angle_beta   90.00
_cell.angle_gamma   90.00
#
_symmetry.space_group_name_H-M   'P 1'
#
loop_
_entity.id
_entity.type
_entity.pdbx_description
1 polymer ?
#
loop_
_entity_poly.entity_id
_entity_poly.type
_entity_poly.pdbx_seq_one_letter_code
_entity_poly.pdbx_strand_id
1 'polypeptide(L)'
;MTWEKRDARIANWKTGSVAFEQLGVEFPESWSLNATNIVAQKYFRGTLGTPERETSLRQVIDRVADTITNWGIQGGYFVDDEEAEAFRNELKFILVTQRAAFNSPVWFNIGVKGVPQQASACFILSVEDTMDGILNWYREEGIIFKGGSGSGINLSAIRSSAETLKGGGTASGPVSFMRGADASAGTIKSGGKTRRAAKMVILNVDHPDVEEFIWCKSREEKKARALSAAGFDMDLDGADSFSVQYQNANNSVRVTDEFMQAVKEDRDWDLKAVKDGRTIRTMKARDLWRQIATASWECADPGLQFDTTINKWHTAHAAGRINGSNPCSEYMHIDNSACNLASINLLKYLNDDDTFDVEAYRHTIEVVFTAQEILVGNADYPTEKIAENSRLFRQLGLGYANIGALLMALGMPY
;
A
#
# COMPACT_ATOMS: atom_id res chain seq x y z
N MET A 1 10.02 13.08 -30.53
CA MET A 1 10.10 13.33 -29.07
C MET A 1 11.50 13.81 -28.74
N THR A 2 11.62 15.00 -28.19
CA THR A 2 12.92 15.64 -27.87
C THR A 2 13.33 15.33 -26.44
N TRP A 3 14.63 15.13 -26.24
CA TRP A 3 15.24 14.81 -24.95
C TRP A 3 16.29 15.85 -24.63
N GLU A 4 16.40 16.18 -23.35
CA GLU A 4 17.38 17.14 -22.88
C GLU A 4 18.05 16.67 -21.59
N LYS A 5 19.23 17.25 -21.32
CA LYS A 5 19.91 17.10 -20.05
C LYS A 5 19.56 18.28 -19.16
N ARG A 6 19.23 18.00 -17.91
CA ARG A 6 18.93 19.01 -16.89
C ARG A 6 19.42 18.54 -15.52
N ASP A 7 19.55 19.46 -14.59
CA ASP A 7 19.95 19.14 -13.22
C ASP A 7 18.73 18.79 -12.37
N ALA A 8 18.82 17.70 -11.60
CA ALA A 8 17.85 17.38 -10.56
C ALA A 8 18.37 17.89 -9.21
N ARG A 9 17.71 18.91 -8.64
CA ARG A 9 18.09 19.54 -7.36
C ARG A 9 16.88 19.76 -6.48
N ILE A 10 16.97 19.34 -5.23
CA ILE A 10 15.94 19.51 -4.20
C ILE A 10 16.59 20.26 -3.03
N ALA A 11 16.10 21.47 -2.75
CA ALA A 11 16.50 22.23 -1.59
C ALA A 11 15.57 21.95 -0.40
N ASN A 12 16.12 21.99 0.81
CA ASN A 12 15.34 22.00 2.04
C ASN A 12 14.69 23.38 2.19
N TRP A 13 13.36 23.42 2.29
CA TRP A 13 12.61 24.67 2.35
C TRP A 13 12.85 25.48 3.63
N LYS A 14 13.23 24.85 4.75
CA LYS A 14 13.53 25.52 6.03
C LYS A 14 14.93 26.13 6.03
N THR A 15 15.93 25.39 5.55
CA THR A 15 17.35 25.76 5.70
C THR A 15 17.99 26.28 4.41
N GLY A 16 17.34 26.11 3.26
CA GLY A 16 17.91 26.39 1.93
C GLY A 16 19.01 25.41 1.51
N SER A 17 19.38 24.44 2.35
CA SER A 17 20.45 23.48 2.05
C SER A 17 20.02 22.48 0.98
N VAL A 18 20.96 22.01 0.16
CA VAL A 18 20.68 20.99 -0.86
C VAL A 18 20.42 19.64 -0.17
N ALA A 19 19.19 19.15 -0.26
CA ALA A 19 18.78 17.86 0.30
C ALA A 19 19.07 16.70 -0.67
N PHE A 20 19.07 16.97 -1.97
CA PHE A 20 19.45 16.02 -3.01
C PHE A 20 19.92 16.77 -4.26
N GLU A 21 20.94 16.24 -4.92
CA GLU A 21 21.43 16.75 -6.19
C GLU A 21 21.97 15.61 -7.07
N GLN A 22 21.61 15.64 -8.35
CA GLN A 22 22.21 14.84 -9.40
C GLN A 22 22.20 15.65 -10.71
N LEU A 23 23.39 15.96 -11.23
CA LEU A 23 23.55 16.87 -12.36
C LEU A 23 23.46 16.14 -13.71
N GLY A 24 23.03 16.87 -14.74
CA GLY A 24 23.05 16.40 -16.13
C GLY A 24 22.24 15.14 -16.40
N VAL A 25 21.11 14.95 -15.69
CA VAL A 25 20.21 13.82 -15.91
C VAL A 25 19.37 14.02 -17.18
N GLU A 26 19.10 12.94 -17.89
CA GLU A 26 18.44 12.98 -19.20
C GLU A 26 16.95 12.60 -19.09
N PHE A 27 16.08 13.50 -19.56
CA PHE A 27 14.63 13.35 -19.54
C PHE A 27 13.99 13.92 -20.82
N PRO A 28 12.75 13.53 -21.13
CA PRO A 28 11.98 14.19 -22.18
C PRO A 28 11.66 15.63 -21.81
N GLU A 29 11.64 16.54 -22.80
CA GLU A 29 11.26 17.95 -22.58
C GLU A 29 9.87 18.09 -21.93
N SER A 30 8.93 17.19 -22.25
CA SER A 30 7.57 17.18 -21.72
C SER A 30 7.45 16.84 -20.23
N TRP A 31 8.49 16.28 -19.60
CA TRP A 31 8.47 15.98 -18.18
C TRP A 31 8.75 17.25 -17.37
N SER A 32 7.99 17.48 -16.30
CA SER A 32 8.23 18.63 -15.43
C SER A 32 9.54 18.48 -14.64
N LEU A 33 10.13 19.61 -14.22
CA LEU A 33 11.29 19.59 -13.33
C LEU A 33 10.99 18.88 -12.01
N ASN A 34 9.75 18.99 -11.49
CA ASN A 34 9.35 18.28 -10.29
C ASN A 34 9.35 16.76 -10.50
N ALA A 35 8.82 16.27 -11.62
CA ALA A 35 8.86 14.84 -11.95
C ALA A 35 10.31 14.36 -12.13
N THR A 36 11.16 15.17 -12.78
CA THR A 36 12.60 14.92 -12.91
C THR A 36 13.26 14.74 -11.54
N ASN A 37 13.03 15.69 -10.62
CA ASN A 37 13.58 15.66 -9.26
C ASN A 37 13.15 14.40 -8.50
N ILE A 38 11.87 14.04 -8.56
CA ILE A 38 11.33 12.87 -7.88
C ILE A 38 11.92 11.57 -8.46
N VAL A 39 11.95 11.42 -9.79
CA VAL A 39 12.49 10.23 -10.46
C VAL A 39 13.98 10.09 -10.16
N ALA A 40 14.76 11.16 -10.30
CA ALA A 40 16.18 11.13 -10.00
C ALA A 40 16.41 10.76 -8.53
N GLN A 41 15.70 11.36 -7.58
CA GLN A 41 15.92 11.10 -6.15
C GLN A 41 15.52 9.67 -5.74
N LYS A 42 14.34 9.21 -6.18
CA LYS A 42 13.70 8.02 -5.62
C LYS A 42 13.83 6.78 -6.51
N TYR A 43 13.85 6.94 -7.82
CA TYR A 43 13.67 5.84 -8.78
C TYR A 43 14.95 5.45 -9.53
N PHE A 44 15.87 6.38 -9.75
CA PHE A 44 17.19 6.04 -10.28
C PHE A 44 17.91 5.07 -9.32
N ARG A 45 18.45 3.98 -9.87
CA ARG A 45 19.21 2.93 -9.18
C ARG A 45 20.71 3.19 -9.26
N GLY A 46 21.46 2.54 -8.39
CA GLY A 46 22.89 2.81 -8.17
C GLY A 46 23.15 3.91 -7.13
N THR A 47 24.38 3.92 -6.62
CA THR A 47 24.85 4.85 -5.59
C THR A 47 25.21 6.19 -6.24
N LEU A 48 24.81 7.31 -5.63
CA LEU A 48 25.17 8.63 -6.17
C LEU A 48 26.69 8.77 -6.30
N GLY A 49 27.14 9.31 -7.44
CA GLY A 49 28.56 9.49 -7.74
C GLY A 49 29.27 8.25 -8.28
N THR A 50 28.61 7.10 -8.38
CA THR A 50 29.22 5.88 -8.97
C THR A 50 28.77 5.67 -10.43
N PRO A 51 29.55 4.95 -11.26
CA PRO A 51 29.19 4.70 -12.66
C PRO A 51 27.90 3.88 -12.84
N GLU A 52 27.51 3.09 -11.84
CA GLU A 52 26.30 2.27 -11.87
C GLU A 52 25.02 3.08 -11.62
N ARG A 53 25.14 4.38 -11.29
CA ARG A 53 24.03 5.28 -11.09
C ARG A 53 23.29 5.54 -12.40
N GLU A 54 22.00 5.24 -12.44
CA GLU A 54 21.13 5.65 -13.54
C GLU A 54 21.15 7.19 -13.64
N THR A 55 21.31 7.69 -14.85
CA THR A 55 21.38 9.13 -15.20
C THR A 55 20.35 9.52 -16.26
N SER A 56 19.63 8.57 -16.84
CA SER A 56 18.59 8.82 -17.86
C SER A 56 17.30 8.08 -17.52
N LEU A 57 16.15 8.72 -17.78
CA LEU A 57 14.85 8.04 -17.70
C LEU A 57 14.77 6.86 -18.69
N ARG A 58 15.51 6.89 -19.80
CA ARG A 58 15.58 5.77 -20.75
C ARG A 58 16.07 4.50 -20.06
N GLN A 59 17.12 4.60 -19.24
CA GLN A 59 17.69 3.45 -18.52
C GLN A 59 16.66 2.80 -17.60
N VAL A 60 15.86 3.62 -16.89
CA VAL A 60 14.80 3.13 -16.00
C VAL A 60 13.72 2.41 -16.79
N ILE A 61 13.25 3.01 -17.88
CA ILE A 61 12.18 2.46 -18.72
C ILE A 61 12.65 1.20 -19.44
N ASP A 62 13.83 1.22 -20.03
CA ASP A 62 14.43 0.07 -20.71
C ASP A 62 14.60 -1.10 -19.72
N ARG A 63 15.14 -0.84 -18.52
CA ARG A 63 15.29 -1.87 -17.50
C ARG A 63 13.97 -2.55 -17.17
N VAL A 64 12.90 -1.80 -16.94
CA VAL A 64 11.60 -2.35 -16.57
C VAL A 64 10.92 -3.03 -17.77
N ALA A 65 10.76 -2.32 -18.88
CA ALA A 65 10.04 -2.83 -20.05
C ALA A 65 10.75 -4.01 -20.71
N ASP A 66 12.09 -3.99 -20.80
CA ASP A 66 12.84 -5.10 -21.40
C ASP A 66 12.80 -6.34 -20.50
N THR A 67 12.84 -6.16 -19.17
CA THR A 67 12.68 -7.29 -18.24
C THR A 67 11.31 -7.94 -18.37
N ILE A 68 10.24 -7.13 -18.39
CA ILE A 68 8.86 -7.63 -18.56
C ILE A 68 8.72 -8.33 -19.92
N THR A 69 9.23 -7.74 -21.00
CA THR A 69 9.18 -8.34 -22.34
C THR A 69 9.92 -9.68 -22.37
N ASN A 70 11.13 -9.74 -21.83
CA ASN A 70 11.91 -10.98 -21.77
C ASN A 70 11.20 -12.08 -20.97
N TRP A 71 10.55 -11.72 -19.86
CA TRP A 71 9.69 -12.65 -19.11
C TRP A 71 8.46 -13.09 -19.90
N GLY A 72 7.87 -12.20 -20.70
CA GLY A 72 6.79 -12.53 -21.63
C GLY A 72 7.21 -13.52 -22.70
N ILE A 73 8.39 -13.33 -23.31
CA ILE A 73 8.97 -14.26 -24.28
C ILE A 73 9.18 -15.64 -23.64
N GLN A 74 9.80 -15.69 -22.46
CA GLN A 74 10.05 -16.94 -21.73
C GLN A 74 8.74 -17.64 -21.30
N GLY A 75 7.71 -16.86 -21.00
CA GLY A 75 6.38 -17.34 -20.63
C GLY A 75 5.48 -17.72 -21.80
N GLY A 76 5.91 -17.50 -23.05
CA GLY A 76 5.10 -17.80 -24.24
C GLY A 76 3.91 -16.87 -24.43
N TYR A 77 4.02 -15.60 -24.00
CA TYR A 77 2.95 -14.60 -24.16
C TYR A 77 2.80 -14.08 -25.58
N PHE A 78 3.83 -14.24 -26.41
CA PHE A 78 3.89 -13.71 -27.77
C PHE A 78 3.95 -14.85 -28.79
N VAL A 79 3.26 -14.68 -29.90
CA VAL A 79 3.22 -15.61 -31.03
C VAL A 79 4.58 -15.69 -31.71
N ASP A 80 5.26 -14.55 -31.84
CA ASP A 80 6.58 -14.42 -32.48
C ASP A 80 7.37 -13.21 -31.94
N ASP A 81 8.58 -13.03 -32.48
CA ASP A 81 9.48 -11.94 -32.11
C ASP A 81 8.94 -10.56 -32.54
N GLU A 82 8.10 -10.48 -33.58
CA GLU A 82 7.52 -9.22 -34.05
C GLU A 82 6.48 -8.71 -33.05
N GLU A 83 5.61 -9.58 -32.54
CA GLU A 83 4.65 -9.24 -31.49
C GLU A 83 5.35 -8.86 -30.17
N ALA A 84 6.42 -9.58 -29.79
CA ALA A 84 7.20 -9.25 -28.60
C ALA A 84 7.84 -7.86 -28.70
N GLU A 85 8.41 -7.50 -29.85
CA GLU A 85 9.01 -6.19 -30.08
C GLU A 85 7.94 -5.08 -30.20
N ALA A 86 6.76 -5.39 -30.75
CA ALA A 86 5.62 -4.47 -30.74
C ALA A 86 5.19 -4.15 -29.30
N PHE A 87 4.91 -5.17 -28.48
CA PHE A 87 4.58 -5.00 -27.06
C PHE A 87 5.63 -4.19 -26.32
N ARG A 88 6.92 -4.52 -26.52
CA ARG A 88 8.04 -3.80 -25.89
C ARG A 88 8.02 -2.32 -26.24
N ASN A 89 7.87 -1.98 -27.51
CA ASN A 89 7.87 -0.60 -27.98
C ASN A 89 6.64 0.19 -27.50
N GLU A 90 5.48 -0.46 -27.51
CA GLU A 90 4.24 0.13 -27.00
C GLU A 90 4.30 0.39 -25.49
N LEU A 91 4.79 -0.58 -24.71
CA LEU A 91 4.97 -0.42 -23.28
C LEU A 91 5.94 0.74 -22.98
N LYS A 92 7.08 0.81 -23.67
CA LYS A 92 8.02 1.93 -23.53
C LYS A 92 7.37 3.27 -23.88
N PHE A 93 6.59 3.33 -24.95
CA PHE A 93 5.87 4.53 -25.35
C PHE A 93 4.86 4.98 -24.28
N ILE A 94 4.06 4.05 -23.76
CA ILE A 94 3.07 4.32 -22.70
C ILE A 94 3.76 4.90 -21.45
N LEU A 95 4.86 4.27 -21.01
CA LEU A 95 5.58 4.68 -19.80
C LEU A 95 6.28 6.04 -19.99
N VAL A 96 6.97 6.25 -21.10
CA VAL A 96 7.75 7.48 -21.32
C VAL A 96 6.86 8.70 -21.55
N THR A 97 5.66 8.51 -22.09
CA THR A 97 4.68 9.58 -22.33
C THR A 97 3.75 9.83 -21.13
N GLN A 98 3.97 9.13 -20.01
CA GLN A 98 3.18 9.23 -18.78
C GLN A 98 1.69 8.90 -19.00
N ARG A 99 1.40 8.01 -19.95
CA ARG A 99 0.05 7.47 -20.19
C ARG A 99 -0.35 6.46 -19.13
N ALA A 100 0.59 5.66 -18.65
CA ALA A 100 0.42 4.83 -17.47
C ALA A 100 1.70 4.76 -16.64
N ALA A 101 1.57 4.33 -15.39
CA ALA A 101 2.69 4.00 -14.53
C ALA A 101 2.38 2.78 -13.67
N PHE A 102 3.36 1.90 -13.51
CA PHE A 102 3.31 0.84 -12.51
C PHE A 102 3.49 1.39 -11.09
N ASN A 103 3.10 0.61 -10.09
CA ASN A 103 3.43 0.91 -8.70
C ASN A 103 4.93 0.96 -8.43
N SER A 104 5.33 1.68 -7.36
CA SER A 104 6.74 1.99 -7.09
C SER A 104 7.68 0.77 -7.03
N PRO A 105 7.31 -0.36 -6.37
CA PRO A 105 8.16 -1.56 -6.39
C PRO A 105 8.58 -2.08 -7.77
N VAL A 106 7.74 -1.97 -8.80
CA VAL A 106 8.12 -2.36 -10.17
C VAL A 106 9.34 -1.56 -10.63
N TRP A 107 9.31 -0.24 -10.42
CA TRP A 107 10.42 0.64 -10.78
C TRP A 107 11.68 0.42 -9.93
N PHE A 108 11.51 0.08 -8.65
CA PHE A 108 12.61 -0.11 -7.72
C PHE A 108 13.38 -1.42 -7.94
N ASN A 109 12.67 -2.48 -8.32
CA ASN A 109 13.19 -3.84 -8.18
C ASN A 109 13.38 -4.56 -9.52
N ILE A 110 12.46 -4.36 -10.47
CA ILE A 110 12.43 -5.15 -11.70
C ILE A 110 13.62 -4.80 -12.59
N GLY A 111 14.34 -5.84 -13.02
CA GLY A 111 15.56 -5.74 -13.83
C GLY A 111 16.80 -5.28 -13.06
N VAL A 112 16.71 -5.11 -11.74
CA VAL A 112 17.86 -4.70 -10.91
C VAL A 112 18.63 -5.94 -10.44
N LYS A 113 19.93 -5.98 -10.71
CA LYS A 113 20.79 -7.12 -10.33
C LYS A 113 20.97 -7.22 -8.82
N GLY A 114 20.95 -8.45 -8.30
CA GLY A 114 21.29 -8.75 -6.89
C GLY A 114 20.23 -8.33 -5.87
N VAL A 115 19.03 -7.97 -6.31
CA VAL A 115 17.88 -7.69 -5.42
C VAL A 115 16.70 -8.58 -5.80
N PRO A 116 15.82 -8.93 -4.83
CA PRO A 116 14.58 -9.62 -5.14
C PRO A 116 13.75 -8.82 -6.15
N GLN A 117 13.19 -9.49 -7.14
CA GLN A 117 12.36 -8.93 -8.20
C GLN A 117 10.90 -8.74 -7.73
N GLN A 118 10.72 -8.06 -6.59
CA GLN A 118 9.40 -7.84 -6.00
C GLN A 118 8.62 -6.78 -6.78
N ALA A 119 7.54 -7.19 -7.46
CA ALA A 119 6.68 -6.32 -8.25
C ALA A 119 5.51 -5.73 -7.44
N SER A 120 4.95 -6.49 -6.50
CA SER A 120 3.68 -6.15 -5.84
C SER A 120 3.82 -4.99 -4.87
N ALA A 121 2.89 -4.03 -4.95
CA ALA A 121 2.87 -2.84 -4.07
C ALA A 121 2.47 -3.18 -2.63
N CYS A 122 1.55 -4.13 -2.48
CA CYS A 122 0.95 -4.40 -1.20
C CYS A 122 0.60 -5.89 -1.03
N PHE A 123 0.50 -6.28 0.23
CA PHE A 123 0.24 -7.66 0.66
C PHE A 123 -0.83 -7.68 1.75
N ILE A 124 -1.61 -8.76 1.81
CA ILE A 124 -2.51 -9.08 2.93
C ILE A 124 -1.93 -10.28 3.65
N LEU A 125 -1.79 -10.18 4.98
CA LEU A 125 -1.23 -11.21 5.84
C LEU A 125 -2.33 -11.84 6.71
N SER A 126 -2.11 -13.09 7.11
CA SER A 126 -2.85 -13.73 8.21
C SER A 126 -2.02 -13.77 9.49
N VAL A 127 -2.66 -13.88 10.65
CA VAL A 127 -1.98 -14.16 11.91
C VAL A 127 -2.67 -15.31 12.65
N GLU A 128 -1.87 -16.17 13.27
CA GLU A 128 -2.32 -17.21 14.17
C GLU A 128 -2.16 -16.77 15.62
N ASP A 129 -3.10 -17.15 16.49
CA ASP A 129 -3.06 -16.85 17.93
C ASP A 129 -2.12 -17.79 18.70
N THR A 130 -0.85 -17.73 18.33
CA THR A 130 0.29 -18.37 18.98
C THR A 130 1.44 -17.38 19.01
N MET A 131 2.38 -17.54 19.96
CA MET A 131 3.53 -16.64 20.02
C MET A 131 4.38 -16.72 18.74
N ASP A 132 4.59 -17.93 18.22
CA ASP A 132 5.32 -18.13 16.96
C ASP A 132 4.61 -17.47 15.78
N GLY A 133 3.28 -17.58 15.69
CA GLY A 133 2.48 -16.92 14.65
C GLY A 133 2.60 -15.40 14.71
N ILE A 134 2.50 -14.82 15.90
CA ILE A 134 2.61 -13.36 16.11
C ILE A 134 4.02 -12.85 15.81
N LEU A 135 5.07 -13.56 16.24
CA LEU A 135 6.45 -13.17 15.96
C LEU A 135 6.80 -13.37 14.48
N ASN A 136 6.26 -14.41 13.83
CA ASN A 136 6.43 -14.62 12.40
C ASN A 136 5.76 -13.50 11.58
N TRP A 137 4.60 -12.98 12.01
CA TRP A 137 4.00 -11.80 11.39
C TRP A 137 4.97 -10.61 11.35
N TYR A 138 5.68 -10.31 12.45
CA TYR A 138 6.65 -9.20 12.48
C TYR A 138 7.79 -9.43 11.47
N ARG A 139 8.26 -10.68 11.36
CA ARG A 139 9.30 -11.07 10.41
C ARG A 139 8.82 -10.86 8.97
N GLU A 140 7.66 -11.41 8.61
CA GLU A 140 7.11 -11.34 7.25
C GLU A 140 6.88 -9.91 6.81
N GLU A 141 6.29 -9.11 7.69
CA GLU A 141 6.06 -7.69 7.46
C GLU A 141 7.39 -6.92 7.26
N GLY A 142 8.41 -7.21 8.06
CA GLY A 142 9.73 -6.60 7.89
C GLY A 142 10.38 -6.91 6.54
N ILE A 143 10.22 -8.13 6.02
CA ILE A 143 10.70 -8.50 4.68
C ILE A 143 9.91 -7.76 3.59
N ILE A 144 8.59 -7.65 3.73
CA ILE A 144 7.73 -6.88 2.81
C ILE A 144 8.18 -5.42 2.72
N PHE A 145 8.41 -4.80 3.88
CA PHE A 145 8.84 -3.41 3.96
C PHE A 145 10.21 -3.20 3.32
N LYS A 146 11.17 -4.10 3.58
CA LYS A 146 12.49 -4.07 2.92
C LYS A 146 12.37 -4.05 1.39
N GLY A 147 11.39 -4.76 0.82
CA GLY A 147 11.12 -4.80 -0.62
C GLY A 147 10.45 -3.54 -1.20
N GLY A 148 10.08 -2.55 -0.38
CA GLY A 148 9.44 -1.31 -0.84
C GLY A 148 7.91 -1.33 -0.84
N SER A 149 7.31 -2.38 -0.26
CA SER A 149 5.87 -2.63 -0.30
C SER A 149 5.22 -2.47 1.07
N GLY A 150 3.89 -2.41 1.09
CA GLY A 150 3.12 -2.31 2.31
C GLY A 150 2.37 -3.61 2.66
N SER A 151 1.89 -3.70 3.90
CA SER A 151 1.19 -4.89 4.41
C SER A 151 -0.11 -4.51 5.11
N GLY A 152 -1.12 -5.36 5.05
CA GLY A 152 -2.32 -5.23 5.86
C GLY A 152 -2.68 -6.53 6.56
N ILE A 153 -3.26 -6.42 7.75
CA ILE A 153 -3.57 -7.58 8.60
C ILE A 153 -4.79 -7.33 9.48
N ASN A 154 -5.61 -8.36 9.66
CA ASN A 154 -6.69 -8.37 10.64
C ASN A 154 -6.25 -9.14 11.90
N LEU A 155 -6.22 -8.46 13.04
CA LEU A 155 -5.75 -9.03 14.30
C LEU A 155 -6.85 -9.71 15.11
N SER A 156 -8.08 -9.77 14.59
CA SER A 156 -9.24 -10.35 15.31
C SER A 156 -9.13 -11.84 15.56
N ALA A 157 -8.15 -12.53 14.94
CA ALA A 157 -7.83 -13.91 15.24
C ALA A 157 -7.04 -14.08 16.56
N ILE A 158 -6.34 -13.04 17.03
CA ILE A 158 -5.61 -13.01 18.29
C ILE A 158 -6.60 -12.86 19.43
N ARG A 159 -6.47 -13.67 20.48
CA ARG A 159 -7.37 -13.59 21.64
C ARG A 159 -7.29 -12.23 22.33
N SER A 160 -8.41 -11.81 22.91
CA SER A 160 -8.49 -10.53 23.61
C SER A 160 -7.73 -10.51 24.94
N SER A 161 -7.43 -9.32 25.43
CA SER A 161 -6.83 -9.09 26.75
C SER A 161 -7.68 -9.60 27.91
N ALA A 162 -8.99 -9.77 27.69
CA ALA A 162 -9.94 -10.32 28.64
C ALA A 162 -9.95 -11.87 28.72
N GLU A 163 -9.25 -12.55 27.81
CA GLU A 163 -9.17 -14.02 27.74
C GLU A 163 -7.95 -14.59 28.49
N THR A 164 -8.10 -15.77 29.06
CA THR A 164 -7.06 -16.43 29.88
C THR A 164 -6.03 -17.20 29.04
N LEU A 165 -4.81 -17.33 29.57
CA LEU A 165 -3.76 -18.19 29.02
C LEU A 165 -3.77 -19.58 29.67
N LYS A 166 -3.34 -20.61 28.93
CA LYS A 166 -3.27 -22.00 29.43
C LYS A 166 -2.34 -22.15 30.67
N GLY A 167 -1.33 -21.28 30.80
CA GLY A 167 -0.38 -21.27 31.91
C GLY A 167 -0.78 -20.38 33.10
N GLY A 168 -2.00 -19.80 33.09
CA GLY A 168 -2.43 -18.79 34.07
C GLY A 168 -2.17 -17.36 33.59
N GLY A 169 -2.90 -16.39 34.16
CA GLY A 169 -2.87 -14.98 33.76
C GLY A 169 -3.80 -14.65 32.57
N THR A 170 -3.85 -13.37 32.23
CA THR A 170 -4.60 -12.81 31.10
C THR A 170 -3.68 -12.61 29.90
N ALA A 171 -4.24 -12.70 28.69
CA ALA A 171 -3.49 -12.38 27.48
C ALA A 171 -3.19 -10.88 27.37
N SER A 172 -2.18 -10.51 26.58
CA SER A 172 -1.86 -9.10 26.32
C SER A 172 -2.84 -8.42 25.34
N GLY A 173 -3.59 -9.21 24.56
CA GLY A 173 -4.49 -8.73 23.52
C GLY A 173 -3.79 -8.23 22.24
N PRO A 174 -4.51 -8.15 21.10
CA PRO A 174 -3.99 -7.66 19.82
C PRO A 174 -3.41 -6.24 19.86
N VAL A 175 -3.98 -5.33 20.65
CA VAL A 175 -3.53 -3.93 20.68
C VAL A 175 -2.11 -3.81 21.27
N SER A 176 -1.78 -4.64 22.28
CA SER A 176 -0.42 -4.67 22.82
C SER A 176 0.61 -5.23 21.82
N PHE A 177 0.25 -6.23 21.01
CA PHE A 177 1.14 -6.74 19.97
C PHE A 177 1.27 -5.75 18.81
N MET A 178 0.17 -5.09 18.42
CA MET A 178 0.17 -4.01 17.44
C MET A 178 1.19 -2.92 17.80
N ARG A 179 1.32 -2.56 19.08
CA ARG A 179 2.35 -1.62 19.55
C ARG A 179 3.78 -2.08 19.26
N GLY A 180 4.05 -3.38 19.40
CA GLY A 180 5.37 -3.95 19.08
C GLY A 180 5.63 -3.96 17.57
N ALA A 181 4.62 -4.34 16.78
CA ALA A 181 4.70 -4.30 15.31
C ALA A 181 4.89 -2.86 14.79
N ASP A 182 4.23 -1.88 15.40
CA ASP A 182 4.37 -0.46 15.08
C ASP A 182 5.82 0.03 15.27
N ALA A 183 6.45 -0.30 16.40
CA ALA A 183 7.86 0.03 16.63
C ALA A 183 8.81 -0.66 15.64
N SER A 184 8.50 -1.91 15.26
CA SER A 184 9.24 -2.62 14.22
C SER A 184 9.14 -1.92 12.86
N ALA A 185 7.92 -1.52 12.47
CA ALA A 185 7.65 -0.78 11.24
C ALA A 185 8.40 0.56 11.19
N GLY A 186 8.42 1.30 12.30
CA GLY A 186 9.15 2.58 12.41
C GLY A 186 10.67 2.44 12.27
N THR A 187 11.23 1.25 12.55
CA THR A 187 12.67 0.99 12.44
C THR A 187 13.10 0.62 11.00
N ILE A 188 12.20 0.02 10.21
CA ILE A 188 12.52 -0.51 8.88
C ILE A 188 12.25 0.53 7.79
N LYS A 189 13.32 0.99 7.15
CA LYS A 189 13.24 1.89 5.99
C LYS A 189 12.83 1.11 4.72
N SER A 190 11.70 1.48 4.14
CA SER A 190 11.11 0.75 3.03
C SER A 190 11.92 0.90 1.73
N GLY A 191 12.18 -0.23 1.04
CA GLY A 191 12.92 -0.26 -0.23
C GLY A 191 14.38 0.18 -0.15
N GLY A 192 14.98 0.22 1.05
CA GLY A 192 16.34 0.74 1.27
C GLY A 192 16.48 2.24 1.01
N LYS A 193 15.37 2.99 0.98
CA LYS A 193 15.30 4.45 0.79
C LYS A 193 14.64 5.11 2.02
N THR A 194 14.55 6.44 2.04
CA THR A 194 13.98 7.19 3.19
C THR A 194 12.46 7.07 3.37
N ARG A 195 11.79 6.07 2.79
CA ARG A 195 10.33 5.91 2.85
C ARG A 195 9.93 5.13 4.11
N ARG A 196 8.90 5.60 4.82
CA ARG A 196 8.30 4.86 5.94
C ARG A 196 7.57 3.62 5.43
N ALA A 197 7.50 2.58 6.27
CA ALA A 197 6.66 1.43 6.02
C ALA A 197 5.18 1.85 5.90
N ALA A 198 4.42 1.14 5.07
CA ALA A 198 2.98 1.35 4.93
C ALA A 198 2.24 0.12 5.47
N LYS A 199 1.41 0.32 6.49
CA LYS A 199 0.74 -0.76 7.23
C LYS A 199 -0.75 -0.48 7.38
N MET A 200 -1.59 -1.51 7.29
CA MET A 200 -2.99 -1.51 7.72
C MET A 200 -3.17 -2.50 8.87
N VAL A 201 -3.82 -2.07 9.95
CA VAL A 201 -4.26 -2.94 11.03
C VAL A 201 -5.77 -2.87 11.16
N ILE A 202 -6.39 -4.04 11.22
CA ILE A 202 -7.84 -4.19 11.27
C ILE A 202 -8.24 -4.94 12.54
N LEU A 203 -9.33 -4.50 13.16
CA LEU A 203 -9.99 -5.22 14.24
C LEU A 203 -11.51 -5.23 14.02
N ASN A 204 -12.14 -6.38 14.23
CA ASN A 204 -13.58 -6.55 14.07
C ASN A 204 -14.33 -5.85 15.21
N VAL A 205 -15.51 -5.34 14.89
CA VAL A 205 -16.31 -4.51 15.81
C VAL A 205 -16.84 -5.26 17.04
N ASP A 206 -16.88 -6.58 17.00
CA ASP A 206 -17.27 -7.46 18.11
C ASP A 206 -16.09 -7.95 18.96
N HIS A 207 -14.86 -7.55 18.64
CA HIS A 207 -13.69 -7.94 19.42
C HIS A 207 -13.67 -7.23 20.79
N PRO A 208 -13.37 -7.91 21.92
CA PRO A 208 -13.41 -7.31 23.25
C PRO A 208 -12.48 -6.10 23.45
N ASP A 209 -11.34 -6.08 22.75
CA ASP A 209 -10.38 -4.97 22.79
C ASP A 209 -10.68 -3.84 21.77
N VAL A 210 -11.86 -3.84 21.12
CA VAL A 210 -12.20 -2.85 20.07
C VAL A 210 -12.16 -1.40 20.57
N GLU A 211 -12.59 -1.13 21.80
CA GLU A 211 -12.53 0.23 22.35
C GLU A 211 -11.09 0.72 22.52
N GLU A 212 -10.18 -0.14 22.99
CA GLU A 212 -8.77 0.22 23.11
C GLU A 212 -8.18 0.52 21.72
N PHE A 213 -8.50 -0.32 20.74
CA PHE A 213 -8.08 -0.14 19.35
C PHE A 213 -8.60 1.16 18.71
N ILE A 214 -9.86 1.52 18.97
CA ILE A 214 -10.46 2.78 18.50
C ILE A 214 -9.70 3.99 19.05
N TRP A 215 -9.40 3.97 20.35
CA TRP A 215 -8.84 5.15 21.03
C TRP A 215 -7.33 5.25 21.00
N CYS A 216 -6.59 4.20 20.62
CA CYS A 216 -5.15 4.15 20.79
C CYS A 216 -4.42 5.32 20.12
N LYS A 217 -4.75 5.63 18.86
CA LYS A 217 -4.13 6.73 18.11
C LYS A 217 -4.55 8.11 18.61
N SER A 218 -5.84 8.34 18.85
CA SER A 218 -6.33 9.62 19.37
C SER A 218 -5.66 10.00 20.70
N ARG A 219 -5.44 9.02 21.59
CA ARG A 219 -4.72 9.23 22.85
C ARG A 219 -3.25 9.57 22.63
N GLU A 220 -2.58 8.90 21.70
CA GLU A 220 -1.19 9.21 21.34
C GLU A 220 -1.06 10.59 20.66
N GLU A 221 -2.03 11.01 19.83
CA GLU A 221 -2.07 12.37 19.26
C GLU A 221 -2.24 13.44 20.33
N LYS A 222 -3.09 13.20 21.33
CA LYS A 222 -3.22 14.10 22.49
C LYS A 222 -1.89 14.22 23.25
N LYS A 223 -1.16 13.11 23.39
CA LYS A 223 0.19 13.11 23.99
C LYS A 223 1.18 13.89 23.13
N ALA A 224 1.20 13.68 21.81
CA ALA A 224 2.08 14.38 20.89
C ALA A 224 1.85 15.91 20.93
N ARG A 225 0.58 16.35 20.96
CA ARG A 225 0.23 17.78 21.10
C ARG A 225 0.70 18.36 22.43
N ALA A 226 0.57 17.61 23.53
CA ALA A 226 1.06 18.04 24.84
C ALA A 226 2.60 18.15 24.87
N LEU A 227 3.31 17.21 24.24
CA LEU A 227 4.77 17.26 24.10
C LEU A 227 5.21 18.45 23.23
N SER A 228 4.54 18.68 22.10
CA SER A 228 4.81 19.85 21.25
C SER A 228 4.63 21.16 22.02
N ALA A 229 3.57 21.29 22.82
CA ALA A 229 3.33 22.45 23.67
C ALA A 229 4.40 22.62 24.77
N ALA A 230 5.06 21.53 25.18
CA ALA A 230 6.19 21.54 26.11
C ALA A 230 7.55 21.81 25.44
N GLY A 231 7.58 21.99 24.12
CA GLY A 231 8.79 22.36 23.36
C GLY A 231 9.53 21.19 22.72
N PHE A 232 8.96 19.98 22.70
CA PHE A 232 9.52 18.84 21.96
C PHE A 232 9.30 18.99 20.45
N ASP A 233 10.25 18.50 19.66
CA ASP A 233 10.20 18.52 18.18
C ASP A 233 9.30 17.40 17.65
N MET A 234 8.01 17.70 17.61
CA MET A 234 6.94 16.79 17.17
C MET A 234 6.52 17.00 15.70
N ASP A 235 7.34 17.71 14.89
CA ASP A 235 7.12 17.78 13.45
C ASP A 235 7.21 16.38 12.80
N LEU A 236 6.72 16.23 11.56
CA LEU A 236 6.67 14.94 10.87
C LEU A 236 8.00 14.17 10.84
N ASP A 237 9.13 14.86 10.77
CA ASP A 237 10.48 14.29 10.82
C ASP A 237 11.28 14.79 12.03
N GLY A 238 10.59 15.29 13.04
CA GLY A 238 11.17 15.83 14.27
C GLY A 238 11.75 14.74 15.16
N ALA A 239 12.81 15.07 15.91
CA ALA A 239 13.58 14.07 16.67
C ALA A 239 12.75 13.35 17.74
N ASP A 240 11.72 14.01 18.30
CA ASP A 240 10.92 13.48 19.41
C ASP A 240 9.68 12.71 18.94
N SER A 241 9.29 12.90 17.66
CA SER A 241 8.12 12.25 17.05
C SER A 241 8.19 10.71 17.05
N PHE A 242 9.40 10.14 16.97
CA PHE A 242 9.63 8.69 16.89
C PHE A 242 9.27 7.91 18.16
N SER A 243 9.03 8.60 19.28
CA SER A 243 8.65 7.97 20.56
C SER A 243 7.14 7.76 20.72
N VAL A 244 6.34 8.30 19.80
CA VAL A 244 4.86 8.19 19.81
C VAL A 244 4.42 6.87 19.20
N GLN A 245 3.50 6.18 19.87
CA GLN A 245 3.06 4.84 19.46
C GLN A 245 1.94 4.89 18.42
N TYR A 246 1.80 3.80 17.66
CA TYR A 246 0.72 3.55 16.70
C TYR A 246 0.71 4.49 15.49
N GLN A 247 1.85 5.11 15.16
CA GLN A 247 1.96 6.11 14.11
C GLN A 247 2.32 5.54 12.72
N ASN A 248 2.71 4.26 12.64
CA ASN A 248 3.24 3.64 11.43
C ASN A 248 2.21 2.77 10.68
N ALA A 249 0.94 2.79 11.10
CA ALA A 249 -0.14 2.04 10.47
C ALA A 249 -1.37 2.91 10.25
N ASN A 250 -2.19 2.59 9.26
CA ASN A 250 -3.60 2.95 9.22
C ASN A 250 -4.39 1.94 10.06
N ASN A 251 -5.38 2.40 10.82
CA ASN A 251 -6.26 1.53 11.59
C ASN A 251 -7.64 1.52 10.96
N SER A 252 -8.31 0.37 10.90
CA SER A 252 -9.70 0.29 10.48
C SER A 252 -10.51 -0.65 11.36
N VAL A 253 -11.68 -0.20 11.79
CA VAL A 253 -12.66 -1.09 12.42
C VAL A 253 -13.48 -1.76 11.34
N ARG A 254 -13.57 -3.09 11.41
CA ARG A 254 -14.31 -3.89 10.44
C ARG A 254 -15.71 -4.19 10.98
N VAL A 255 -16.71 -3.65 10.30
CA VAL A 255 -18.12 -3.63 10.71
C VAL A 255 -18.99 -4.50 9.80
N THR A 256 -20.06 -5.06 10.34
CA THR A 256 -21.04 -5.87 9.62
C THR A 256 -22.35 -5.11 9.40
N ASP A 257 -23.16 -5.55 8.44
CA ASP A 257 -24.52 -5.02 8.24
C ASP A 257 -25.36 -5.15 9.52
N GLU A 258 -25.16 -6.22 10.29
CA GLU A 258 -25.84 -6.44 11.58
C GLU A 258 -25.49 -5.38 12.62
N PHE A 259 -24.20 -5.04 12.75
CA PHE A 259 -23.75 -3.95 13.61
C PHE A 259 -24.36 -2.62 13.16
N MET A 260 -24.31 -2.33 11.86
CA MET A 260 -24.87 -1.09 11.31
C MET A 260 -26.38 -0.99 11.57
N GLN A 261 -27.10 -2.11 11.51
CA GLN A 261 -28.52 -2.14 11.86
C GLN A 261 -28.74 -1.96 13.37
N ALA A 262 -27.92 -2.57 14.21
CA ALA A 262 -27.94 -2.37 15.66
C ALA A 262 -27.70 -0.89 16.04
N VAL A 263 -26.80 -0.19 15.35
CA VAL A 263 -26.59 1.26 15.51
C VAL A 263 -27.86 2.06 15.17
N LYS A 264 -28.51 1.75 14.04
CA LYS A 264 -29.74 2.44 13.62
C LYS A 264 -30.87 2.24 14.63
N GLU A 265 -31.04 1.01 15.10
CA GLU A 265 -32.11 0.58 16.00
C GLU A 265 -31.82 0.80 17.50
N ASP A 266 -30.62 1.31 17.85
CA ASP A 266 -30.18 1.50 19.25
C ASP A 266 -30.16 0.21 20.08
N ARG A 267 -29.83 -0.90 19.42
CA ARG A 267 -29.72 -2.21 20.06
C ARG A 267 -28.42 -2.34 20.85
N ASP A 268 -28.43 -3.32 21.73
CA ASP A 268 -27.24 -3.79 22.40
C ASP A 268 -26.34 -4.53 21.40
N TRP A 269 -25.05 -4.53 21.69
CA TRP A 269 -23.98 -5.16 20.92
C TRP A 269 -23.07 -5.93 21.87
N ASP A 270 -22.84 -7.20 21.54
CA ASP A 270 -22.02 -8.09 22.34
C ASP A 270 -20.59 -8.10 21.82
N LEU A 271 -19.65 -7.88 22.73
CA LEU A 271 -18.24 -8.14 22.49
C LEU A 271 -17.93 -9.59 22.87
N LYS A 272 -17.44 -10.36 21.92
CA LYS A 272 -17.39 -11.82 22.01
C LYS A 272 -15.96 -12.31 22.14
N ALA A 273 -15.72 -13.24 23.06
CA ALA A 273 -14.43 -13.90 23.19
C ALA A 273 -14.06 -14.61 21.88
N VAL A 274 -12.80 -14.50 21.47
CA VAL A 274 -12.34 -15.01 20.18
C VAL A 274 -12.36 -16.55 20.15
N LYS A 275 -12.09 -17.21 21.27
CA LYS A 275 -11.94 -18.68 21.32
C LYS A 275 -13.23 -19.47 21.40
N ASP A 276 -14.23 -18.98 22.13
CA ASP A 276 -15.45 -19.72 22.43
C ASP A 276 -16.74 -18.95 22.09
N GLY A 277 -16.62 -17.71 21.63
CA GLY A 277 -17.75 -16.88 21.20
C GLY A 277 -18.64 -16.37 22.34
N ARG A 278 -18.28 -16.62 23.61
CA ARG A 278 -19.10 -16.15 24.74
C ARG A 278 -19.05 -14.63 24.84
N THR A 279 -20.16 -14.03 25.24
CA THR A 279 -20.22 -12.59 25.51
C THR A 279 -19.33 -12.25 26.70
N ILE A 280 -18.31 -11.42 26.47
CA ILE A 280 -17.44 -10.86 27.51
C ILE A 280 -18.10 -9.63 28.12
N ARG A 281 -18.69 -8.78 27.27
CA ARG A 281 -19.34 -7.54 27.66
C ARG A 281 -20.37 -7.14 26.62
N THR A 282 -21.46 -6.54 27.06
CA THR A 282 -22.51 -5.97 26.22
C THR A 282 -22.51 -4.45 26.37
N MET A 283 -22.74 -3.71 25.28
CA MET A 283 -22.87 -2.26 25.29
C MET A 283 -23.83 -1.78 24.20
N LYS A 284 -24.25 -0.51 24.21
CA LYS A 284 -25.05 0.02 23.10
C LYS A 284 -24.23 0.13 21.82
N ALA A 285 -24.78 -0.34 20.70
CA ALA A 285 -24.14 -0.23 19.40
C ALA A 285 -23.87 1.25 19.03
N ARG A 286 -24.80 2.15 19.38
CA ARG A 286 -24.64 3.61 19.16
C ARG A 286 -23.48 4.20 19.95
N ASP A 287 -23.24 3.73 21.17
CA ASP A 287 -22.12 4.21 21.98
C ASP A 287 -20.79 3.82 21.33
N LEU A 288 -20.66 2.56 20.89
CA LEU A 288 -19.47 2.10 20.18
C LEU A 288 -19.27 2.85 18.85
N TRP A 289 -20.34 3.06 18.08
CA TRP A 289 -20.30 3.87 16.86
C TRP A 289 -19.87 5.30 17.13
N ARG A 290 -20.35 5.91 18.23
CA ARG A 290 -19.96 7.26 18.63
C ARG A 290 -18.48 7.33 18.98
N GLN A 291 -17.92 6.29 19.62
CA GLN A 291 -16.48 6.22 19.89
C GLN A 291 -15.68 6.19 18.59
N ILE A 292 -16.06 5.33 17.62
CA ILE A 292 -15.42 5.28 16.30
C ILE A 292 -15.42 6.67 15.66
N ALA A 293 -16.60 7.27 15.50
CA ALA A 293 -16.74 8.58 14.85
C ALA A 293 -15.97 9.69 15.57
N THR A 294 -15.92 9.66 16.90
CA THR A 294 -15.20 10.68 17.68
C THR A 294 -13.69 10.52 17.52
N ALA A 295 -13.15 9.31 17.62
CA ALA A 295 -11.72 9.07 17.40
C ALA A 295 -11.31 9.45 15.97
N SER A 296 -12.09 9.05 14.95
CA SER A 296 -11.83 9.42 13.55
C SER A 296 -11.87 10.94 13.35
N TRP A 297 -12.74 11.66 14.05
CA TRP A 297 -12.75 13.13 14.00
C TRP A 297 -11.53 13.75 14.69
N GLU A 298 -11.05 13.17 15.80
CA GLU A 298 -9.91 13.71 16.56
C GLU A 298 -8.55 13.48 15.88
N CYS A 299 -8.38 12.35 15.17
CA CYS A 299 -7.09 11.94 14.60
C CYS A 299 -7.13 11.25 13.23
N ALA A 300 -8.25 11.30 12.50
CA ALA A 300 -8.46 10.63 11.21
C ALA A 300 -8.44 9.08 11.22
N ASP A 301 -8.40 8.47 12.41
CA ASP A 301 -8.42 7.02 12.62
C ASP A 301 -9.35 6.62 13.78
N PRO A 302 -9.94 5.41 13.77
CA PRO A 302 -9.82 4.41 12.71
C PRO A 302 -10.73 4.73 11.51
N GLY A 303 -10.38 4.18 10.35
CA GLY A 303 -11.29 4.05 9.21
C GLY A 303 -12.30 2.91 9.40
N LEU A 304 -13.05 2.59 8.35
CA LEU A 304 -14.08 1.53 8.35
C LEU A 304 -13.84 0.54 7.21
N GLN A 305 -14.12 -0.74 7.47
CA GLN A 305 -14.29 -1.77 6.45
C GLN A 305 -15.63 -2.47 6.60
N PHE A 306 -16.41 -2.54 5.51
CA PHE A 306 -17.75 -3.15 5.51
C PHE A 306 -17.66 -4.64 5.17
N ASP A 307 -17.43 -5.44 6.20
CA ASP A 307 -17.10 -6.86 6.13
C ASP A 307 -18.09 -7.70 5.31
N THR A 308 -19.38 -7.51 5.58
CA THR A 308 -20.51 -8.18 4.91
C THR A 308 -20.59 -7.80 3.44
N THR A 309 -20.43 -6.52 3.12
CA THR A 309 -20.45 -6.04 1.72
C THR A 309 -19.25 -6.59 0.96
N ILE A 310 -18.04 -6.52 1.51
CA ILE A 310 -16.82 -7.07 0.91
C ILE A 310 -17.00 -8.56 0.60
N ASN A 311 -17.46 -9.33 1.59
CA ASN A 311 -17.65 -10.77 1.44
C ASN A 311 -18.86 -11.17 0.60
N LYS A 312 -19.79 -10.25 0.30
CA LYS A 312 -20.90 -10.50 -0.61
C LYS A 312 -20.49 -10.33 -2.09
N TRP A 313 -19.53 -9.46 -2.38
CA TRP A 313 -19.19 -9.05 -3.74
C TRP A 313 -17.93 -9.71 -4.31
N HIS A 314 -17.06 -10.28 -3.47
CA HIS A 314 -15.80 -10.83 -3.96
C HIS A 314 -15.99 -12.09 -4.80
N THR A 315 -15.14 -12.28 -5.81
CA THR A 315 -15.26 -13.38 -6.78
C THR A 315 -14.58 -14.68 -6.35
N ALA A 316 -13.97 -14.71 -5.16
CA ALA A 316 -13.14 -15.83 -4.66
C ALA A 316 -13.82 -16.64 -3.54
N HIS A 317 -15.15 -16.75 -3.53
CA HIS A 317 -15.90 -17.40 -2.44
C HIS A 317 -15.45 -18.84 -2.13
N ALA A 318 -15.06 -19.61 -3.15
CA ALA A 318 -14.60 -20.98 -2.97
C ALA A 318 -13.24 -21.09 -2.26
N ALA A 319 -12.43 -20.02 -2.29
CA ALA A 319 -11.09 -20.00 -1.72
C ALA A 319 -11.08 -19.62 -0.23
N GLY A 320 -12.05 -18.82 0.21
CA GLY A 320 -12.17 -18.42 1.60
C GLY A 320 -12.73 -17.00 1.77
N ARG A 321 -12.81 -16.58 3.03
CA ARG A 321 -13.26 -15.25 3.42
C ARG A 321 -12.17 -14.21 3.17
N ILE A 322 -12.56 -13.01 2.77
CA ILE A 322 -11.69 -11.84 2.84
C ILE A 322 -11.73 -11.32 4.28
N ASN A 323 -10.60 -11.35 5.00
CA ASN A 323 -10.52 -10.89 6.38
C ASN A 323 -9.93 -9.49 6.53
N GLY A 324 -9.16 -9.03 5.54
CA GLY A 324 -8.52 -7.73 5.58
C GLY A 324 -8.40 -7.05 4.22
N SER A 325 -7.61 -5.98 4.21
CA SER A 325 -7.21 -5.24 3.01
C SER A 325 -5.73 -4.93 3.10
N ASN A 326 -5.19 -4.35 2.04
CA ASN A 326 -3.88 -3.71 2.06
C ASN A 326 -3.89 -2.31 2.77
N PRO A 327 -2.74 -1.61 2.90
CA PRO A 327 -2.62 -0.31 3.57
C PRO A 327 -3.64 0.76 3.20
N CYS A 328 -4.03 0.83 1.92
CA CYS A 328 -4.89 1.89 1.39
C CYS A 328 -6.33 1.42 1.09
N SER A 329 -6.68 0.19 1.47
CA SER A 329 -8.03 -0.38 1.38
C SER A 329 -8.60 -0.54 -0.05
N GLU A 330 -7.78 -0.39 -1.09
CA GLU A 330 -8.12 -0.57 -2.51
C GLU A 330 -8.00 -2.03 -2.98
N TYR A 331 -7.25 -2.86 -2.26
CA TYR A 331 -7.10 -4.28 -2.56
C TYR A 331 -7.76 -5.14 -1.47
N MET A 332 -8.73 -5.95 -1.89
CA MET A 332 -9.54 -6.84 -1.05
C MET A 332 -9.45 -8.26 -1.61
N HIS A 333 -8.78 -9.15 -0.88
CA HIS A 333 -8.66 -10.55 -1.28
C HIS A 333 -8.38 -11.44 -0.06
N ILE A 334 -8.34 -12.76 -0.25
CA ILE A 334 -8.01 -13.70 0.82
C ILE A 334 -6.63 -13.39 1.41
N ASP A 335 -6.42 -13.82 2.66
CA ASP A 335 -5.14 -13.60 3.35
C ASP A 335 -3.97 -14.31 2.64
N ASN A 336 -2.76 -13.84 2.92
CA ASN A 336 -1.52 -14.29 2.26
C ASN A 336 -1.61 -14.09 0.75
N SER A 337 -1.96 -12.89 0.31
CA SER A 337 -2.05 -12.53 -1.10
C SER A 337 -1.34 -11.21 -1.39
N ALA A 338 -1.08 -10.95 -2.67
CA ALA A 338 -0.36 -9.77 -3.13
C ALA A 338 -1.14 -9.07 -4.25
N CYS A 339 -0.89 -7.78 -4.43
CA CYS A 339 -1.48 -7.01 -5.53
C CYS A 339 -0.43 -6.29 -6.36
N ASN A 340 -0.46 -6.54 -7.67
CA ASN A 340 0.30 -5.78 -8.67
C ASN A 340 -0.56 -4.63 -9.17
N LEU A 341 -0.08 -3.39 -9.01
CA LEU A 341 -0.86 -2.18 -9.27
C LEU A 341 -0.29 -1.37 -10.44
N ALA A 342 -1.18 -0.77 -11.23
CA ALA A 342 -0.83 0.22 -12.22
C ALA A 342 -1.94 1.27 -12.33
N SER A 343 -1.61 2.45 -12.83
CA SER A 343 -2.58 3.53 -13.02
C SER A 343 -2.43 4.17 -14.38
N ILE A 344 -3.55 4.34 -15.09
CA ILE A 344 -3.63 5.04 -16.37
C ILE A 344 -4.00 6.51 -16.13
N ASN A 345 -3.28 7.43 -16.74
CA ASN A 345 -3.49 8.86 -16.61
C ASN A 345 -4.59 9.32 -17.57
N LEU A 346 -5.82 9.51 -17.07
CA LEU A 346 -6.97 9.82 -17.90
C LEU A 346 -6.81 11.10 -18.73
N LEU A 347 -6.10 12.10 -18.19
CA LEU A 347 -5.87 13.37 -18.88
C LEU A 347 -5.06 13.21 -20.18
N LYS A 348 -4.27 12.15 -20.33
CA LYS A 348 -3.50 11.89 -21.57
C LYS A 348 -4.33 11.39 -22.74
N TYR A 349 -5.61 11.13 -22.51
CA TYR A 349 -6.58 10.69 -23.52
C TYR A 349 -7.63 11.76 -23.81
N LEU A 350 -7.48 12.97 -23.24
CA LEU A 350 -8.28 14.11 -23.65
C LEU A 350 -7.64 14.75 -24.89
N ASN A 351 -8.41 14.83 -25.98
CA ASN A 351 -8.01 15.48 -27.21
C ASN A 351 -8.22 17.00 -27.12
N ASP A 352 -7.62 17.75 -28.06
CA ASP A 352 -7.73 19.22 -28.13
C ASP A 352 -9.16 19.70 -28.45
N ASP A 353 -10.04 18.82 -28.94
CA ASP A 353 -11.46 19.08 -29.19
C ASP A 353 -12.38 18.65 -28.04
N ASP A 354 -11.80 18.44 -26.85
CA ASP A 354 -12.45 17.99 -25.62
C ASP A 354 -13.07 16.57 -25.70
N THR A 355 -12.82 15.81 -26.76
CA THR A 355 -13.23 14.41 -26.85
C THR A 355 -12.26 13.49 -26.11
N PHE A 356 -12.78 12.39 -25.56
CA PHE A 356 -11.95 11.36 -24.91
C PHE A 356 -11.62 10.25 -25.91
N ASP A 357 -10.32 9.98 -26.10
CA ASP A 357 -9.81 8.92 -26.96
C ASP A 357 -9.95 7.54 -26.28
N VAL A 358 -11.14 6.96 -26.44
CA VAL A 358 -11.50 5.65 -25.89
C VAL A 358 -10.64 4.53 -26.47
N GLU A 359 -10.29 4.60 -27.77
CA GLU A 359 -9.56 3.53 -28.43
C GLU A 359 -8.11 3.47 -27.95
N ALA A 360 -7.41 4.61 -27.85
CA ALA A 360 -6.07 4.63 -27.27
C ALA A 360 -6.07 4.24 -25.78
N TYR A 361 -7.13 4.60 -25.05
CA TYR A 361 -7.29 4.21 -23.64
C TYR A 361 -7.43 2.70 -23.49
N ARG A 362 -8.27 2.07 -24.32
CA ARG A 362 -8.45 0.60 -24.37
C ARG A 362 -7.16 -0.11 -24.76
N HIS A 363 -6.45 0.37 -25.77
CA HIS A 363 -5.14 -0.19 -26.16
C HIS A 363 -4.13 -0.14 -25.01
N THR A 364 -4.10 0.97 -24.27
CA THR A 364 -3.22 1.09 -23.09
C THR A 364 -3.61 0.11 -21.99
N ILE A 365 -4.90 -0.12 -21.78
CA ILE A 365 -5.37 -1.14 -20.83
C ILE A 365 -4.81 -2.51 -21.21
N GLU A 366 -4.92 -2.92 -22.49
CA GLU A 366 -4.47 -4.23 -22.96
C GLU A 366 -2.97 -4.44 -22.76
N VAL A 367 -2.14 -3.46 -23.13
CA VAL A 367 -0.68 -3.53 -22.97
C VAL A 367 -0.29 -3.56 -21.49
N VAL A 368 -0.86 -2.68 -20.66
CA VAL A 368 -0.52 -2.59 -19.23
C VAL A 368 -1.04 -3.80 -18.46
N PHE A 369 -2.24 -4.30 -18.79
CA PHE A 369 -2.78 -5.52 -18.22
C PHE A 369 -1.86 -6.70 -18.49
N THR A 370 -1.44 -6.89 -19.75
CA THR A 370 -0.51 -7.96 -20.15
C THR A 370 0.82 -7.84 -19.38
N ALA A 371 1.36 -6.63 -19.25
CA ALA A 371 2.57 -6.40 -18.45
C ALA A 371 2.39 -6.76 -16.97
N GLN A 372 1.26 -6.39 -16.35
CA GLN A 372 0.93 -6.75 -14.97
C GLN A 372 0.78 -8.25 -14.77
N GLU A 373 0.17 -8.93 -15.75
CA GLU A 373 0.00 -10.37 -15.78
C GLU A 373 1.38 -11.07 -15.79
N ILE A 374 2.26 -10.68 -16.72
CA ILE A 374 3.63 -11.23 -16.82
C ILE A 374 4.41 -11.06 -15.50
N LEU A 375 4.25 -9.90 -14.85
CA LEU A 375 4.87 -9.61 -13.56
C LEU A 375 4.43 -10.62 -12.48
N VAL A 376 3.17 -11.05 -12.44
CA VAL A 376 2.67 -12.02 -11.43
C VAL A 376 3.48 -13.31 -11.47
N GLY A 377 3.74 -13.84 -12.66
CA GLY A 377 4.38 -15.14 -12.84
C GLY A 377 5.86 -15.17 -12.41
N ASN A 378 6.56 -14.05 -12.63
CA ASN A 378 8.02 -13.99 -12.54
C ASN A 378 8.54 -13.17 -11.33
N ALA A 379 7.66 -12.44 -10.63
CA ALA A 379 8.06 -11.68 -9.46
C ALA A 379 8.46 -12.57 -8.28
N ASP A 380 9.38 -12.04 -7.45
CA ASP A 380 9.70 -12.62 -6.16
C ASP A 380 8.65 -12.21 -5.11
N TYR A 381 8.30 -13.16 -4.24
CA TYR A 381 7.34 -12.97 -3.15
C TYR A 381 8.01 -13.21 -1.79
N PRO A 382 7.57 -12.51 -0.73
CA PRO A 382 8.22 -12.54 0.58
C PRO A 382 8.04 -13.89 1.32
N THR A 383 6.99 -14.64 0.99
CA THR A 383 6.70 -15.96 1.58
C THR A 383 6.17 -16.91 0.53
N GLU A 384 6.30 -18.22 0.79
CA GLU A 384 5.79 -19.28 -0.09
C GLU A 384 4.27 -19.23 -0.24
N LYS A 385 3.53 -19.07 0.87
CA LYS A 385 2.06 -18.94 0.86
C LYS A 385 1.58 -17.79 -0.04
N ILE A 386 2.25 -16.63 0.06
CA ILE A 386 1.94 -15.48 -0.80
C ILE A 386 2.27 -15.79 -2.26
N ALA A 387 3.40 -16.45 -2.52
CA ALA A 387 3.80 -16.82 -3.87
C ALA A 387 2.78 -17.77 -4.54
N GLU A 388 2.34 -18.79 -3.80
CA GLU A 388 1.33 -19.76 -4.26
C GLU A 388 0.02 -19.05 -4.60
N ASN A 389 -0.55 -18.30 -3.65
CA ASN A 389 -1.81 -17.58 -3.86
C ASN A 389 -1.72 -16.56 -5.00
N SER A 390 -0.61 -15.82 -5.10
CA SER A 390 -0.43 -14.83 -6.16
C SER A 390 -0.39 -15.48 -7.55
N ARG A 391 0.24 -16.66 -7.66
CA ARG A 391 0.28 -17.42 -8.92
C ARG A 391 -1.04 -18.09 -9.26
N LEU A 392 -1.79 -18.56 -8.26
CA LEU A 392 -3.10 -19.22 -8.45
C LEU A 392 -4.18 -18.23 -8.88
N PHE A 393 -4.27 -17.08 -8.23
CA PHE A 393 -5.36 -16.12 -8.42
C PHE A 393 -5.00 -14.95 -9.33
N ARG A 394 -3.70 -14.70 -9.54
CA ARG A 394 -3.17 -13.72 -10.49
C ARG A 394 -3.81 -12.34 -10.34
N GLN A 395 -3.87 -11.85 -9.11
CA GLN A 395 -4.60 -10.62 -8.78
C GLN A 395 -3.90 -9.38 -9.37
N LEU A 396 -4.66 -8.61 -10.15
CA LEU A 396 -4.22 -7.36 -10.75
C LEU A 396 -5.10 -6.21 -10.25
N GLY A 397 -4.49 -5.05 -10.01
CA GLY A 397 -5.22 -3.81 -9.78
C GLY A 397 -4.82 -2.76 -10.82
N LEU A 398 -5.57 -2.69 -11.90
CA LEU A 398 -5.44 -1.64 -12.91
C LEU A 398 -6.43 -0.53 -12.58
N GLY A 399 -5.91 0.61 -12.14
CA GLY A 399 -6.70 1.80 -11.82
C GLY A 399 -6.43 2.95 -12.77
N TYR A 400 -6.89 4.13 -12.37
CA TYR A 400 -6.67 5.37 -13.10
C TYR A 400 -6.25 6.51 -12.17
N ALA A 401 -5.63 7.54 -12.75
CA ALA A 401 -5.23 8.77 -12.09
C ALA A 401 -5.76 9.98 -12.86
N ASN A 402 -5.74 11.15 -12.21
CA ASN A 402 -6.08 12.44 -12.81
C ASN A 402 -7.53 12.61 -13.30
N ILE A 403 -8.50 11.89 -12.73
CA ILE A 403 -9.93 12.14 -13.01
C ILE A 403 -10.32 13.58 -12.67
N GLY A 404 -9.88 14.12 -11.53
CA GLY A 404 -10.14 15.52 -11.19
C GLY A 404 -9.52 16.50 -12.17
N ALA A 405 -8.31 16.23 -12.66
CA ALA A 405 -7.66 17.08 -13.66
C ALA A 405 -8.37 17.02 -15.03
N LEU A 406 -8.87 15.84 -15.42
CA LEU A 406 -9.71 15.66 -16.60
C LEU A 406 -11.01 16.47 -16.48
N LEU A 407 -11.73 16.35 -15.37
CA LEU A 407 -12.97 17.10 -15.13
C LEU A 407 -12.72 18.61 -15.13
N MET A 408 -11.64 19.08 -14.49
CA MET A 408 -11.25 20.48 -14.50
C MET A 408 -10.93 20.99 -15.91
N ALA A 409 -10.22 20.21 -16.73
CA ALA A 409 -9.92 20.56 -18.12
C ALA A 409 -11.21 20.70 -18.96
N LEU A 410 -12.20 19.85 -18.71
CA LEU A 410 -13.53 19.89 -19.34
C LEU A 410 -14.47 20.96 -18.76
N GLY A 411 -14.04 21.74 -17.74
CA GLY A 411 -14.90 22.70 -17.04
C GLY A 411 -16.04 22.06 -16.24
N MET A 412 -15.91 20.77 -15.88
CA MET A 412 -16.90 20.01 -15.12
C MET A 412 -16.59 20.04 -13.62
N PRO A 413 -17.59 20.29 -12.74
CA PRO A 413 -17.41 20.09 -11.30
C PRO A 413 -17.16 18.61 -10.99
N TYR A 414 -16.41 18.35 -9.92
CA TYR A 414 -16.14 16.99 -9.43
C TYR A 414 -17.42 16.29 -8.98
#